data_AF-A0A2V5XE11-F1
#
_entry.id   AF-A0A2V5XE11-F1
#
_cell.length_a   1.000
_cell.length_b   1.000
_cell.length_c   1.000
_cell.angle_alpha   90.00
_cell.angle_beta   90.00
_cell.angle_gamma   90.00
#
_symmetry.space_group_name_H-M   'P 1'
#
loop_
_entity.id
_entity.type
_entity.pdbx_description
1 polymer ?
#
loop_
_entity_poly.entity_id
_entity_poly.type
_entity_poly.pdbx_seq_one_letter_code
_entity_poly.pdbx_strand_id
1 'polypeptide(L)'
;MQNAPDNSSVRSLVSVTQKLSPELQISKDEAKKFSPAGSGGGAMPAAIAKFWSDILAARTRSFSSGGTSAEPPYDHGSQTIRAGDELNGLLKQQEKIRHQFSSLLGATGIGRGAGSLNPELYWELLDVDDQGVVTLGASYNRAGAGGAYQAADVLYYASGGYYAALTLYQMWPVNVEGKASTLVWRGDMISAASLASLHGVERLASESAMMKDISKAITLFRRDTSGGR
;
A
#
# COMPACT_ATOMS: atom_id res chain seq x y z
N MET A 1 -1.33 16.39 -4.91
CA MET A 1 0.10 16.59 -4.56
C MET A 1 0.57 18.05 -4.47
N GLN A 2 -0.14 19.03 -5.04
CA GLN A 2 0.30 20.44 -4.99
C GLN A 2 0.39 21.05 -3.57
N ASN A 3 -0.30 20.46 -2.59
CA ASN A 3 -0.28 20.86 -1.18
C ASN A 3 0.58 19.91 -0.31
N ALA A 4 1.60 19.27 -0.88
CA ALA A 4 2.49 18.40 -0.11
C ALA A 4 3.19 19.20 1.01
N PRO A 5 3.36 18.62 2.21
CA PRO A 5 4.04 19.29 3.31
C PRO A 5 5.50 19.58 2.97
N ASP A 6 6.04 20.70 3.47
CA ASP A 6 7.46 21.00 3.34
C ASP A 6 8.28 20.31 4.43
N ASN A 7 8.63 19.05 4.21
CA ASN A 7 9.43 18.23 5.14
C ASN A 7 10.53 17.44 4.41
N SER A 8 11.41 16.78 5.20
CA SER A 8 12.54 16.01 4.68
C SER A 8 12.13 14.92 3.70
N SER A 9 11.08 14.17 4.01
CA SER A 9 10.60 13.06 3.19
C SER A 9 10.08 13.53 1.82
N VAL A 10 9.29 14.62 1.76
CA VAL A 10 8.85 15.21 0.48
C VAL A 10 10.04 15.71 -0.34
N ARG A 11 11.02 16.36 0.29
CA ARG A 11 12.24 16.81 -0.40
C ARG A 11 13.09 15.63 -0.90
N SER A 12 13.13 14.54 -0.14
CA SER A 12 13.80 13.29 -0.54
C SER A 12 13.14 12.70 -1.79
N LEU A 13 11.82 12.53 -1.80
CA LEU A 13 11.05 12.09 -2.97
C LEU A 13 11.30 12.97 -4.20
N VAL A 14 11.29 14.29 -4.01
CA VAL A 14 11.60 15.26 -5.06
C VAL A 14 13.00 15.03 -5.62
N SER A 15 14.00 14.87 -4.75
CA SER A 15 15.40 14.65 -5.15
C SER A 15 15.57 13.37 -5.96
N VAL A 16 14.99 12.25 -5.52
CA VAL A 16 15.10 10.97 -6.23
C VAL A 16 14.34 11.00 -7.56
N THR A 17 13.20 11.70 -7.63
CA THR A 17 12.42 11.89 -8.86
C THR A 17 13.18 12.72 -9.88
N GLN A 18 13.78 13.84 -9.47
CA GLN A 18 14.58 14.71 -10.35
C GLN A 18 15.74 13.97 -11.02
N LYS A 19 16.35 13.03 -10.30
CA LYS A 19 17.47 12.23 -10.77
C LYS A 19 17.04 10.98 -11.54
N LEU A 20 15.73 10.67 -11.58
CA LEU A 20 15.20 9.37 -12.02
C LEU A 20 16.01 8.22 -11.40
N SER A 21 16.13 8.24 -10.06
CA SER A 21 16.91 7.26 -9.31
C SER A 21 16.51 5.81 -9.68
N PRO A 22 17.47 4.87 -9.80
CA PRO A 22 17.15 3.45 -10.04
C PRO A 22 16.37 2.78 -8.91
N GLU A 23 16.34 3.41 -7.73
CA GLU A 23 15.52 3.00 -6.58
C GLU A 23 14.03 3.34 -6.76
N LEU A 24 13.70 4.19 -7.74
CA LEU A 24 12.30 4.47 -8.06
C LEU A 24 11.69 3.25 -8.72
N GLN A 25 10.60 2.78 -8.11
CA GLN A 25 9.79 1.69 -8.61
C GLN A 25 8.84 2.19 -9.72
N ILE A 26 9.41 2.62 -10.84
CA ILE A 26 8.69 3.07 -12.03
C ILE A 26 9.19 2.29 -13.24
N SER A 27 8.34 2.08 -14.23
CA SER A 27 8.75 1.50 -15.51
C SER A 27 9.59 2.49 -16.32
N LYS A 28 10.42 1.97 -17.23
CA LYS A 28 11.11 2.80 -18.25
C LYS A 28 10.17 3.72 -19.03
N ASP A 29 8.95 3.27 -19.33
CA ASP A 29 7.98 4.07 -20.07
C ASP A 29 7.31 5.15 -19.22
N GLU A 30 7.18 4.93 -17.91
CA GLU A 30 6.82 6.00 -16.97
C GLU A 30 7.97 7.01 -16.85
N ALA A 31 9.21 6.56 -16.67
CA ALA A 31 10.38 7.43 -16.55
C ALA A 31 10.55 8.38 -17.75
N LYS A 32 10.29 7.91 -18.99
CA LYS A 32 10.33 8.74 -20.21
C LYS A 32 9.31 9.88 -20.23
N LYS A 33 8.24 9.79 -19.44
CA LYS A 33 7.21 10.85 -19.35
C LYS A 33 7.61 11.98 -18.40
N PHE A 34 8.70 11.80 -17.63
CA PHE A 34 9.21 12.84 -16.76
C PHE A 34 9.95 13.90 -17.56
N SER A 35 9.44 15.14 -17.51
CA SER A 35 10.10 16.31 -18.07
C SER A 35 10.33 17.32 -16.94
N PRO A 36 11.60 17.63 -16.60
CA PRO A 36 11.91 18.66 -15.61
C PRO A 36 11.69 20.03 -16.25
N ALA A 37 10.44 20.47 -16.39
CA ALA A 37 10.10 21.80 -16.87
C ALA A 37 9.47 22.63 -15.74
N GLY A 38 10.09 23.78 -15.45
CA GLY A 38 9.57 24.77 -14.50
C GLY A 38 10.03 24.53 -13.06
N SER A 39 10.94 25.40 -12.59
CA SER A 39 11.25 25.59 -11.18
C SER A 39 10.11 26.37 -10.49
N GLY A 40 8.94 25.75 -10.38
CA GLY A 40 7.89 26.28 -9.52
C GLY A 40 8.34 26.17 -8.06
N GLY A 41 8.39 27.29 -7.35
CA GLY A 41 8.71 27.32 -5.92
C GLY A 41 7.67 26.55 -5.09
N GLY A 42 8.14 25.78 -4.12
CA GLY A 42 7.31 24.95 -3.23
C GLY A 42 8.01 23.64 -2.87
N ALA A 43 7.52 22.96 -1.83
CA ALA A 43 8.08 21.68 -1.35
C ALA A 43 8.08 20.59 -2.43
N MET A 44 7.05 20.57 -3.29
CA MET A 44 6.96 19.67 -4.43
C MET A 44 6.75 20.48 -5.73
N PRO A 45 7.77 20.57 -6.60
CA PRO A 45 7.66 21.25 -7.90
C PRO A 45 6.49 20.72 -8.75
N ALA A 46 5.85 21.62 -9.50
CA ALA A 46 4.65 21.30 -10.29
C ALA A 46 4.85 20.14 -11.27
N ALA A 47 6.02 20.06 -11.92
CA ALA A 47 6.36 18.96 -12.84
C ALA A 47 6.39 17.60 -12.11
N ILE A 48 6.92 17.55 -10.89
CA ILE A 48 6.99 16.34 -10.07
C ILE A 48 5.61 15.96 -9.56
N ALA A 49 4.84 16.94 -9.07
CA ALA A 49 3.47 16.73 -8.64
C ALA A 49 2.61 16.18 -9.79
N LYS A 50 2.76 16.71 -11.01
CA LYS A 50 2.06 16.22 -12.20
C LYS A 50 2.50 14.81 -12.56
N PHE A 51 3.81 14.57 -12.61
CA PHE A 51 4.39 13.26 -12.94
C PHE A 51 3.83 12.15 -12.08
N TRP A 52 3.89 12.31 -10.75
CA TRP A 52 3.35 11.32 -9.83
C TRP A 52 1.82 11.24 -9.89
N SER A 53 1.12 12.35 -10.03
CA SER A 53 -0.35 12.33 -10.18
C SER A 53 -0.78 11.54 -11.42
N ASP A 54 -0.07 11.68 -12.55
CA ASP A 54 -0.36 10.94 -13.78
C ASP A 54 -0.13 9.44 -13.61
N ILE A 55 0.98 9.04 -12.95
CA ILE A 55 1.30 7.63 -12.67
C ILE A 55 0.23 7.01 -11.78
N LEU A 56 -0.04 7.65 -10.62
CA LEU A 56 -1.03 7.17 -9.67
C LEU A 56 -2.41 7.06 -10.33
N ALA A 57 -2.83 8.07 -11.10
CA ALA A 57 -4.12 8.04 -11.78
C ALA A 57 -4.19 6.95 -12.87
N ALA A 58 -3.09 6.63 -13.55
CA ALA A 58 -3.04 5.55 -14.53
C ALA A 58 -3.16 4.18 -13.87
N ARG A 59 -2.40 3.94 -12.80
CA ARG A 59 -2.42 2.69 -12.05
C ARG A 59 -3.74 2.47 -11.32
N THR A 60 -4.32 3.50 -10.70
CA THR A 60 -5.67 3.42 -10.13
C THR A 60 -6.72 2.99 -11.16
N ARG A 61 -6.63 3.48 -12.42
CA ARG A 61 -7.51 3.04 -13.51
C ARG A 61 -7.27 1.58 -13.91
N SER A 62 -6.01 1.17 -14.03
CA SER A 62 -5.64 -0.22 -14.28
C SER A 62 -6.22 -1.16 -13.22
N PHE A 63 -5.95 -0.90 -11.94
CA PHE A 63 -6.50 -1.66 -10.81
C PHE A 63 -8.03 -1.71 -10.84
N SER A 64 -8.69 -0.58 -11.11
CA SER A 64 -10.15 -0.53 -11.18
C SER A 64 -10.73 -1.39 -12.31
N SER A 65 -9.98 -1.57 -13.40
CA SER A 65 -10.41 -2.35 -14.57
C SER A 65 -10.25 -3.87 -14.40
N GLY A 66 -9.30 -4.31 -13.57
CA GLY A 66 -8.95 -5.73 -13.52
C GLY A 66 -8.12 -6.16 -12.30
N GLY A 67 -8.24 -5.45 -11.18
CA GLY A 67 -7.46 -5.72 -9.96
C GLY A 67 -5.97 -5.66 -10.21
N THR A 68 -5.20 -6.31 -9.32
CA THR A 68 -3.74 -6.38 -9.43
C THR A 68 -3.22 -7.12 -10.66
N SER A 69 -4.04 -7.95 -11.32
CA SER A 69 -3.66 -8.57 -12.59
C SER A 69 -3.61 -7.59 -13.76
N ALA A 70 -4.29 -6.45 -13.67
CA ALA A 70 -4.26 -5.39 -14.68
C ALA A 70 -3.16 -4.34 -14.45
N GLU A 71 -2.46 -4.41 -13.31
CA GLU A 71 -1.38 -3.49 -13.00
C GLU A 71 -0.19 -3.71 -13.96
N PRO A 72 0.33 -2.63 -14.58
CA PRO A 72 1.53 -2.75 -15.39
C PRO A 72 2.73 -3.05 -14.49
N PRO A 73 3.70 -3.85 -14.99
CA PRO A 73 4.95 -4.04 -14.28
C PRO A 73 5.73 -2.73 -14.13
N TYR A 74 6.64 -2.68 -13.17
CA TYR A 74 7.64 -1.62 -13.04
C TYR A 74 9.03 -2.22 -12.86
N ASP A 75 10.04 -1.37 -12.99
CA ASP A 75 11.44 -1.77 -12.85
C ASP A 75 11.95 -1.36 -11.45
N HIS A 76 12.76 -2.22 -10.84
CA HIS A 76 13.54 -1.90 -9.65
C HIS A 76 14.91 -2.59 -9.76
N GLY A 77 15.97 -1.80 -9.92
CA GLY A 77 17.28 -2.32 -10.31
C GLY A 77 17.21 -3.13 -11.62
N SER A 78 17.59 -4.41 -11.58
CA SER A 78 17.49 -5.33 -12.73
C SER A 78 16.23 -6.20 -12.73
N GLN A 79 15.32 -5.99 -11.77
CA GLN A 79 14.11 -6.81 -11.60
C GLN A 79 12.91 -6.10 -12.23
N THR A 80 12.06 -6.90 -12.87
CA THR A 80 10.72 -6.48 -13.28
C THR A 80 9.73 -6.99 -12.24
N ILE A 81 9.06 -6.07 -11.56
CA ILE A 81 8.15 -6.38 -10.46
C ILE A 81 6.70 -6.28 -10.94
N ARG A 82 5.85 -7.20 -10.46
CA ARG A 82 4.42 -7.25 -10.73
C ARG A 82 3.66 -7.39 -9.41
N ALA A 83 2.82 -6.41 -9.10
CA ALA A 83 2.06 -6.37 -7.84
C ALA A 83 1.27 -7.65 -7.58
N GLY A 84 0.61 -8.19 -8.61
CA GLY A 84 -0.13 -9.45 -8.50
C GLY A 84 0.76 -10.65 -8.14
N ASP A 85 1.99 -10.71 -8.67
CA ASP A 85 2.92 -11.81 -8.40
C ASP A 85 3.47 -11.73 -6.97
N GLU A 86 3.80 -10.52 -6.51
CA GLU A 86 4.24 -10.26 -5.14
C GLU A 86 3.18 -10.67 -4.11
N LEU A 87 1.93 -10.24 -4.30
CA LEU A 87 0.83 -10.59 -3.41
C LEU A 87 0.53 -12.09 -3.42
N ASN A 88 0.58 -12.73 -4.59
CA ASN A 88 0.44 -14.18 -4.69
C ASN A 88 1.58 -14.93 -4.00
N GLY A 89 2.81 -14.40 -4.06
CA GLY A 89 3.95 -14.91 -3.32
C GLY A 89 3.72 -14.87 -1.81
N LEU A 90 3.31 -13.72 -1.27
CA LEU A 90 3.00 -13.55 0.15
C LEU A 90 1.90 -14.51 0.62
N LEU A 91 0.80 -14.59 -0.13
CA LEU A 91 -0.33 -15.48 0.22
C LEU A 91 0.03 -16.97 0.14
N LYS A 92 0.94 -17.36 -0.76
CA LYS A 92 1.46 -18.74 -0.82
C LYS A 92 2.35 -19.07 0.38
N GLN A 93 3.15 -18.12 0.86
CA GLN A 93 3.97 -18.33 2.06
C GLN A 93 3.13 -18.44 3.35
N GLN A 94 1.91 -17.89 3.34
CA GLN A 94 1.00 -17.86 4.48
C GLN A 94 -0.28 -18.68 4.22
N GLU A 95 -0.15 -19.95 3.84
CA GLU A 95 -1.28 -20.79 3.41
C GLU A 95 -2.45 -20.84 4.40
N LYS A 96 -2.17 -20.89 5.71
CA LYS A 96 -3.21 -20.90 6.75
C LYS A 96 -4.02 -19.61 6.75
N ILE A 97 -3.35 -18.47 6.64
CA ILE A 97 -4.00 -17.15 6.55
C ILE A 97 -4.79 -17.06 5.25
N ARG A 98 -4.17 -17.43 4.12
CA ARG A 98 -4.83 -17.47 2.82
C ARG A 98 -6.10 -18.33 2.84
N HIS A 99 -6.06 -19.50 3.48
CA HIS A 99 -7.22 -20.38 3.60
C HIS A 99 -8.33 -19.72 4.42
N GLN A 100 -8.00 -19.16 5.59
CA GLN A 100 -8.95 -18.46 6.47
C GLN A 100 -9.67 -17.29 5.77
N PHE A 101 -8.96 -16.56 4.90
CA PHE A 101 -9.50 -15.42 4.16
C PHE A 101 -9.89 -15.74 2.71
N SER A 102 -9.89 -17.00 2.30
CA SER A 102 -10.10 -17.42 0.90
C SER A 102 -11.35 -16.83 0.26
N SER A 103 -12.47 -16.82 1.00
CA SER A 103 -13.72 -16.26 0.53
C SER A 103 -13.68 -14.73 0.41
N LEU A 104 -12.97 -14.02 1.29
CA LEU A 104 -12.77 -12.57 1.16
C LEU A 104 -11.89 -12.29 -0.06
N LEU A 105 -10.70 -12.89 -0.11
CA LEU A 105 -9.73 -12.72 -1.19
C LEU A 105 -10.35 -13.05 -2.56
N GLY A 106 -11.17 -14.10 -2.63
CA GLY A 106 -11.90 -14.49 -3.82
C GLY A 106 -12.91 -13.46 -4.33
N ALA A 107 -13.36 -12.54 -3.47
CA ALA A 107 -14.28 -11.47 -3.81
C ALA A 107 -13.57 -10.13 -4.11
N THR A 108 -12.24 -10.06 -4.03
CA THR A 108 -11.44 -8.84 -4.24
C THR A 108 -10.57 -8.89 -5.51
N GLY A 109 -9.92 -7.77 -5.83
CA GLY A 109 -8.88 -7.66 -6.86
C GLY A 109 -7.45 -8.04 -6.39
N ILE A 110 -7.30 -8.57 -5.17
CA ILE A 110 -5.99 -8.81 -4.53
C ILE A 110 -5.37 -10.11 -5.07
N GLY A 111 -4.18 -10.00 -5.67
CA GLY A 111 -3.47 -11.11 -6.30
C GLY A 111 -4.14 -11.66 -7.56
N ARG A 112 -5.16 -10.99 -8.09
CA ARG A 112 -5.99 -11.48 -9.20
C ARG A 112 -6.72 -10.38 -9.99
N GLY A 113 -7.58 -10.83 -10.91
CA GLY A 113 -8.55 -10.03 -11.65
C GLY A 113 -9.57 -9.32 -10.75
N ALA A 114 -10.43 -8.47 -11.32
CA ALA A 114 -11.49 -7.80 -10.56
C ALA A 114 -12.40 -8.80 -9.81
N GLY A 115 -12.81 -8.42 -8.60
CA GLY A 115 -13.71 -9.19 -7.73
C GLY A 115 -15.11 -8.57 -7.65
N SER A 116 -16.00 -9.21 -6.90
CA SER A 116 -17.37 -8.73 -6.69
C SER A 116 -17.48 -7.60 -5.65
N LEU A 117 -16.48 -7.42 -4.79
CA LEU A 117 -16.42 -6.31 -3.84
C LEU A 117 -15.78 -5.09 -4.48
N ASN A 118 -16.40 -3.94 -4.26
CA ASN A 118 -15.84 -2.66 -4.64
C ASN A 118 -14.77 -2.21 -3.63
N PRO A 119 -13.57 -1.83 -4.07
CA PRO A 119 -12.57 -1.25 -3.20
C PRO A 119 -12.90 0.21 -2.86
N GLU A 120 -12.51 0.63 -1.66
CA GLU A 120 -12.22 2.03 -1.37
C GLU A 120 -10.76 2.30 -1.75
N LEU A 121 -10.55 3.07 -2.81
CA LEU A 121 -9.23 3.36 -3.36
C LEU A 121 -8.66 4.61 -2.70
N TYR A 122 -7.38 4.56 -2.36
CA TYR A 122 -6.68 5.68 -1.76
C TYR A 122 -5.22 5.73 -2.23
N TRP A 123 -4.57 6.86 -1.97
CA TRP A 123 -3.15 7.04 -2.20
C TRP A 123 -2.57 7.81 -1.03
N GLU A 124 -1.32 7.51 -0.69
CA GLU A 124 -0.66 8.10 0.47
C GLU A 124 0.73 8.58 0.09
N LEU A 125 1.22 9.57 0.84
CA LEU A 125 2.64 9.91 0.87
C LEU A 125 3.16 9.51 2.25
N LEU A 126 3.92 8.42 2.29
CA LEU A 126 4.55 7.89 3.47
C LEU A 126 5.95 8.47 3.65
N ASP A 127 6.37 8.50 4.90
CA ASP A 127 7.76 8.64 5.29
C ASP A 127 8.25 7.24 5.69
N VAL A 128 9.24 6.74 4.96
CA VAL A 128 9.92 5.46 5.17
C VAL A 128 11.42 5.78 5.25
N ASP A 129 11.99 5.69 6.45
CA ASP A 129 13.41 6.00 6.72
C ASP A 129 13.87 7.36 6.16
N ASP A 130 13.12 8.43 6.47
CA ASP A 130 13.33 9.79 5.95
C ASP A 130 13.21 9.93 4.43
N GLN A 131 12.70 8.89 3.75
CA GLN A 131 12.38 8.91 2.32
C GLN A 131 10.87 9.03 2.13
N GLY A 132 10.48 10.00 1.31
CA GLY A 132 9.10 10.11 0.86
C GLY A 132 8.78 9.01 -0.15
N VAL A 133 7.74 8.24 0.12
CA VAL A 133 7.24 7.19 -0.77
C VAL A 133 5.78 7.46 -1.08
N VAL A 134 5.41 7.46 -2.36
CA VAL A 134 4.01 7.56 -2.78
C VAL A 134 3.45 6.18 -3.04
N THR A 135 2.26 5.91 -2.52
CA THR A 135 1.65 4.58 -2.55
C THR A 135 0.24 4.62 -3.13
N LEU A 136 -0.20 3.50 -3.68
CA LEU A 136 -1.60 3.23 -3.97
C LEU A 136 -2.09 2.08 -3.11
N GLY A 137 -3.29 2.28 -2.56
CA GLY A 137 -3.94 1.26 -1.76
C GLY A 137 -5.41 1.05 -2.11
N ALA A 138 -5.91 -0.09 -1.65
CA ALA A 138 -7.32 -0.45 -1.74
C ALA A 138 -7.78 -1.12 -0.44
N SER A 139 -8.85 -0.60 0.13
CA SER A 139 -9.53 -1.19 1.28
C SER A 139 -10.76 -1.95 0.83
N TYR A 140 -10.96 -3.14 1.36
CA TYR A 140 -12.13 -3.98 1.17
C TYR A 140 -12.70 -4.35 2.52
N ASN A 141 -14.01 -4.51 2.57
CA ASN A 141 -14.67 -5.02 3.75
C ASN A 141 -15.92 -5.81 3.39
N ARG A 142 -16.35 -6.67 4.31
CA ARG A 142 -17.63 -7.38 4.23
C ARG A 142 -18.09 -7.86 5.59
N ALA A 143 -19.40 -7.95 5.76
CA ALA A 143 -19.99 -8.71 6.85
C ALA A 143 -19.74 -10.21 6.67
N GLY A 144 -19.44 -10.88 7.78
CA GLY A 144 -19.36 -12.33 7.92
C GLY A 144 -20.52 -12.89 8.75
N ALA A 145 -20.50 -14.20 8.98
CA ALA A 145 -21.53 -14.87 9.79
C ALA A 145 -21.46 -14.46 11.26
N GLY A 146 -22.61 -14.47 11.95
CA GLY A 146 -22.68 -14.23 13.40
C GLY A 146 -22.25 -12.83 13.83
N GLY A 147 -22.37 -11.83 12.95
CA GLY A 147 -21.94 -10.45 13.22
C GLY A 147 -20.42 -10.25 13.12
N ALA A 148 -19.66 -11.28 12.73
CA ALA A 148 -18.25 -11.14 12.42
C ALA A 148 -18.06 -10.22 11.19
N TYR A 149 -16.89 -9.62 11.07
CA TYR A 149 -16.56 -8.73 9.98
C TYR A 149 -15.16 -9.04 9.45
N GLN A 150 -14.98 -8.98 8.14
CA GLN A 150 -13.69 -9.18 7.51
C GLN A 150 -13.31 -7.93 6.71
N ALA A 151 -12.03 -7.58 6.75
CA ALA A 151 -11.49 -6.52 5.93
C ALA A 151 -10.12 -6.90 5.36
N ALA A 152 -9.77 -6.30 4.23
CA ALA A 152 -8.45 -6.39 3.64
C ALA A 152 -8.01 -4.97 3.26
N ASP A 153 -6.77 -4.64 3.57
CA ASP A 153 -6.12 -3.42 3.13
C ASP A 153 -4.85 -3.81 2.37
N VAL A 154 -4.73 -3.35 1.13
CA VAL A 154 -3.62 -3.72 0.25
C VAL A 154 -2.95 -2.47 -0.27
N LEU A 155 -1.61 -2.42 -0.20
CA LEU A 155 -0.79 -1.46 -0.94
C LEU A 155 -0.23 -2.20 -2.15
N TYR A 156 -0.79 -1.91 -3.33
CA TYR A 156 -0.48 -2.63 -4.57
C TYR A 156 0.54 -1.90 -5.46
N TYR A 157 0.94 -0.70 -5.06
CA TYR A 157 2.03 0.04 -5.71
C TYR A 157 2.67 0.99 -4.69
N ALA A 158 4.00 1.09 -4.74
CA ALA A 158 4.78 2.08 -4.01
C ALA A 158 5.88 2.60 -4.92
N SER A 159 6.30 3.86 -4.75
CA SER A 159 7.40 4.45 -5.52
C SER A 159 8.79 3.99 -5.04
N GLY A 160 8.88 3.27 -3.92
CA GLY A 160 10.13 2.88 -3.26
C GLY A 160 9.89 2.08 -1.97
N GLY A 161 10.97 1.53 -1.40
CA GLY A 161 10.97 0.85 -0.09
C GLY A 161 10.45 -0.60 -0.09
N TYR A 162 9.23 -0.82 -0.57
CA TYR A 162 8.60 -2.15 -0.63
C TYR A 162 7.80 -2.31 -1.91
N TYR A 163 7.47 -3.54 -2.28
CA TYR A 163 6.80 -3.87 -3.55
C TYR A 163 5.29 -3.99 -3.41
N ALA A 164 4.83 -4.60 -2.31
CA ALA A 164 3.42 -4.75 -1.98
C ALA A 164 3.25 -4.98 -0.47
N ALA A 165 2.13 -4.53 0.09
CA ALA A 165 1.72 -4.88 1.44
C ALA A 165 0.27 -5.37 1.45
N LEU A 166 -0.05 -6.31 2.33
CA LEU A 166 -1.38 -6.84 2.52
C LEU A 166 -1.64 -7.05 4.01
N THR A 167 -2.68 -6.40 4.50
CA THR A 167 -3.20 -6.58 5.84
C THR A 167 -4.59 -7.18 5.78
N LEU A 168 -4.80 -8.27 6.51
CA LEU A 168 -6.09 -8.95 6.60
C LEU A 168 -6.61 -8.88 8.02
N TYR A 169 -7.88 -8.51 8.17
CA TYR A 169 -8.55 -8.38 9.45
C TYR A 169 -9.74 -9.32 9.52
N GLN A 170 -9.82 -10.04 10.62
CA GLN A 170 -11.00 -10.75 11.06
C GLN A 170 -11.42 -10.20 12.41
N MET A 171 -12.65 -9.76 12.50
CA MET A 171 -13.21 -9.10 13.67
C MET A 171 -14.43 -9.89 14.15
N TRP A 172 -14.52 -10.11 15.45
CA TRP A 172 -15.69 -10.73 16.08
C TRP A 172 -16.22 -9.85 17.21
N PRO A 173 -17.54 -9.64 17.28
CA PRO A 173 -18.13 -9.04 18.47
C PRO A 173 -17.94 -10.00 19.65
N VAL A 174 -17.45 -9.46 20.76
CA VAL A 174 -17.28 -10.19 22.02
C VAL A 174 -17.82 -9.35 23.18
N ASN A 175 -18.12 -10.00 24.30
CA ASN A 175 -18.47 -9.33 25.53
C ASN A 175 -17.40 -9.62 26.59
N VAL A 176 -16.77 -8.57 27.10
CA VAL A 176 -15.76 -8.67 28.16
C VAL A 176 -16.32 -7.94 29.38
N GLU A 177 -16.61 -8.68 30.45
CA GLU A 177 -17.13 -8.13 31.71
C GLU A 177 -18.40 -7.27 31.55
N GLY A 178 -19.33 -7.70 30.68
CA GLY A 178 -20.57 -6.97 30.40
C GLY A 178 -20.43 -5.84 29.37
N LYS A 179 -19.22 -5.55 28.87
CA LYS A 179 -18.97 -4.50 27.88
C LYS A 179 -18.84 -5.08 26.48
N ALA A 180 -19.58 -4.52 25.53
CA ALA A 180 -19.40 -4.81 24.11
C ALA A 180 -17.97 -4.42 23.69
N SER A 181 -17.28 -5.38 23.06
CA SER A 181 -15.89 -5.26 22.62
C SER A 181 -15.72 -6.00 21.30
N THR A 182 -14.57 -5.83 20.64
CA THR A 182 -14.24 -6.52 19.39
C THR A 182 -12.93 -7.27 19.56
N LEU A 183 -12.95 -8.58 19.33
CA LEU A 183 -11.72 -9.36 19.15
C LEU A 183 -11.24 -9.16 17.71
N VAL A 184 -10.02 -8.67 17.53
CA VAL A 184 -9.40 -8.47 16.21
C VAL A 184 -8.26 -9.47 16.05
N TRP A 185 -8.37 -10.32 15.02
CA TRP A 185 -7.24 -11.09 14.51
C TRP A 185 -6.75 -10.45 13.22
N ARG A 186 -5.45 -10.17 13.15
CA ARG A 186 -4.82 -9.49 12.03
C ARG A 186 -3.64 -10.31 11.51
N GLY A 187 -3.52 -10.39 10.18
CA GLY A 187 -2.34 -10.90 9.50
C GLY A 187 -1.77 -9.81 8.60
N ASP A 188 -0.51 -9.45 8.84
CA ASP A 188 0.23 -8.45 8.06
C ASP A 188 1.28 -9.16 7.19
N MET A 189 1.38 -8.78 5.92
CA MET A 189 2.33 -9.34 4.96
C MET A 189 2.93 -8.20 4.14
N ILE A 190 4.24 -8.23 3.91
CA ILE A 190 4.96 -7.24 3.11
C ILE A 190 5.97 -7.94 2.20
N SER A 191 5.99 -7.54 0.93
CA SER A 191 7.05 -7.90 -0.01
C SER A 191 7.95 -6.68 -0.21
N ALA A 192 9.26 -6.88 -0.13
CA ALA A 192 10.26 -5.84 -0.32
C ALA A 192 11.54 -6.43 -0.92
N ALA A 193 12.32 -5.58 -1.58
CA ALA A 193 13.58 -5.94 -2.24
C ALA A 193 14.62 -6.60 -1.30
N SER A 194 14.55 -6.32 0.01
CA SER A 194 15.62 -6.57 0.98
C SER A 194 15.42 -7.80 1.87
N LEU A 195 14.39 -8.63 1.67
CA LEU A 195 14.22 -9.84 2.49
C LEU A 195 15.25 -10.95 2.18
N ALA A 196 15.93 -10.90 1.03
CA ALA A 196 16.93 -11.91 0.64
C ALA A 196 18.38 -11.60 1.07
N SER A 197 18.68 -10.38 1.52
CA SER A 197 20.04 -9.91 1.87
C SER A 197 20.17 -9.39 3.31
N LEU A 198 19.31 -9.86 4.21
CA LEU A 198 19.10 -9.32 5.56
C LEU A 198 20.38 -9.18 6.41
N HIS A 199 20.91 -7.95 6.51
CA HIS A 199 21.62 -7.44 7.69
C HIS A 199 21.19 -5.98 7.96
N GLY A 200 20.27 -5.78 8.91
CA GLY A 200 20.12 -4.50 9.61
C GLY A 200 19.01 -3.56 9.13
N VAL A 201 19.31 -2.66 8.19
CA VAL A 201 18.57 -1.38 8.05
C VAL A 201 17.26 -1.50 7.27
N GLU A 202 17.22 -2.23 6.16
CA GLU A 202 15.99 -2.28 5.34
C GLU A 202 14.89 -3.19 5.95
N ARG A 203 15.28 -4.08 6.87
CA ARG A 203 14.35 -4.81 7.74
C ARG A 203 13.67 -3.85 8.71
N LEU A 204 14.42 -2.93 9.30
CA LEU A 204 13.88 -1.90 10.17
C LEU A 204 12.98 -0.93 9.41
N ALA A 205 13.27 -0.63 8.13
CA ALA A 205 12.39 0.15 7.27
C ALA A 205 11.03 -0.53 7.06
N SER A 206 11.06 -1.81 6.72
CA SER A 206 9.87 -2.62 6.46
C SER A 206 9.08 -2.88 7.75
N GLU A 207 9.77 -3.18 8.85
CA GLU A 207 9.17 -3.28 10.19
C GLU A 207 8.63 -1.93 10.67
N SER A 208 9.26 -0.80 10.35
CA SER A 208 8.81 0.54 10.73
C SER A 208 7.61 1.00 9.91
N ALA A 209 7.60 0.73 8.59
CA ALA A 209 6.43 0.94 7.74
C ALA A 209 5.25 0.09 8.23
N MET A 210 5.49 -1.20 8.48
CA MET A 210 4.50 -2.09 9.08
C MET A 210 4.05 -1.59 10.46
N MET A 211 4.94 -1.22 11.36
CA MET A 211 4.60 -0.71 12.69
C MET A 211 3.84 0.63 12.64
N LYS A 212 4.12 1.48 11.65
CA LYS A 212 3.41 2.73 11.39
C LYS A 212 2.00 2.46 10.89
N ASP A 213 1.83 1.53 9.96
CA ASP A 213 0.52 1.10 9.47
C ASP A 213 -0.30 0.44 10.57
N ILE A 214 0.32 -0.41 11.37
CA ILE A 214 -0.26 -1.01 12.58
C ILE A 214 -0.72 0.07 13.57
N SER A 215 0.14 1.04 13.85
CA SER A 215 -0.17 2.12 14.80
C SER A 215 -1.28 3.04 14.28
N LYS A 216 -1.28 3.33 12.98
CA LYS A 216 -2.33 4.11 12.30
C LYS A 216 -3.65 3.37 12.31
N ALA A 217 -3.66 2.08 11.98
CA ALA A 217 -4.85 1.23 12.03
C ALA A 217 -5.42 1.17 13.45
N ILE A 218 -4.58 0.96 14.49
CA ILE A 218 -5.01 0.99 15.89
C ILE A 218 -5.61 2.35 16.26
N THR A 219 -4.98 3.45 15.82
CA THR A 219 -5.45 4.81 16.13
C THR A 219 -6.78 5.13 15.45
N LEU A 220 -6.95 4.75 14.19
CA LEU A 220 -8.21 4.82 13.45
C LEU A 220 -9.29 4.02 14.18
N PHE A 221 -9.01 2.76 14.52
CA PHE A 221 -9.95 1.90 15.24
C PHE A 221 -10.37 2.49 16.58
N ARG A 222 -9.43 3.05 17.35
CA ARG A 222 -9.72 3.72 18.62
C ARG A 222 -10.56 4.97 18.41
N ARG A 223 -10.28 5.78 17.39
CA ARG A 223 -11.08 6.97 17.06
C ARG A 223 -12.52 6.56 16.73
N ASP A 224 -12.70 5.59 15.85
CA ASP A 224 -14.03 5.17 15.40
C ASP A 224 -14.86 4.53 16.53
N THR A 225 -14.20 3.85 17.47
CA THR A 225 -14.85 3.28 18.66
C THR A 225 -15.06 4.29 19.80
N SER A 226 -14.25 5.35 19.87
CA SER A 226 -14.39 6.44 20.85
C SER A 226 -15.36 7.54 20.42
N GLY A 227 -15.64 7.64 19.11
CA GLY A 227 -16.54 8.63 18.50
C GLY A 227 -18.02 8.31 18.62
N GLY A 228 -18.42 7.52 19.63
CA GLY A 228 -19.80 7.10 19.85
C GLY A 228 -20.76 8.29 19.91
N ARG A 229 -21.60 8.40 18.90
CA ARG A 229 -23.00 8.81 19.01
C ARG A 229 -23.85 7.89 18.16
#